data_AF-A0A8T4RLP0-F1
#
_entry.id   AF-A0A8T4RLP0-F1
#
_cell.length_a   1.000
_cell.length_b   1.000
_cell.length_c   1.000
_cell.angle_alpha   90.00
_cell.angle_beta   90.00
_cell.angle_gamma   90.00
#
_symmetry.space_group_name_H-M   'P 1'
#
loop_
_entity.id
_entity.type
_entity.pdbx_description
1 polymer ?
#
loop_
_entity_poly.entity_id
_entity_poly.type
_entity_poly.pdbx_seq_one_letter_code
_entity_poly.pdbx_strand_id
1 'polypeptide(L)'
;MFGKKAEAIMIVLLIIGGIIGLLFLINHIVFFANNFVRDCSENLECTENQYCGSDFKCHEIPIRQQTIVEQYYSYNLIGPALILGIALVGSAFILKKRKNRKEEKVQALPNHEQMQKDWQRYYTSQGKQEDHLSERHH
;
A
#
# COMPACT_ATOMS: atom_id res chain seq x y z
N MET A 1 -11.77 -59.26 -5.80
CA MET A 1 -10.67 -58.43 -6.33
C MET A 1 -11.26 -57.47 -7.35
N PHE A 2 -11.59 -56.25 -6.94
CA PHE A 2 -12.03 -55.21 -7.87
C PHE A 2 -10.81 -54.84 -8.72
N GLY A 3 -10.90 -55.03 -10.04
CA GLY A 3 -9.79 -54.76 -10.94
C GLY A 3 -9.35 -53.29 -10.85
N LYS A 4 -8.07 -53.00 -11.06
CA LYS A 4 -7.46 -51.64 -10.97
C LYS A 4 -8.22 -50.52 -11.70
N LYS A 5 -9.10 -50.87 -12.65
CA LYS A 5 -9.97 -49.93 -13.37
C LYS A 5 -11.17 -49.45 -12.53
N ALA A 6 -11.68 -50.27 -11.61
CA ALA A 6 -12.81 -49.92 -10.74
C ALA A 6 -12.41 -48.92 -9.64
N GLU A 7 -11.18 -48.99 -9.13
CA GLU A 7 -10.65 -48.02 -8.17
C GLU A 7 -10.53 -46.62 -8.78
N ALA A 8 -10.02 -46.53 -10.01
CA ALA A 8 -9.91 -45.26 -10.73
C ALA A 8 -11.28 -44.60 -10.96
N ILE A 9 -12.31 -45.40 -11.32
CA ILE A 9 -13.67 -44.88 -11.54
C ILE A 9 -14.29 -44.37 -10.24
N MET A 10 -14.10 -45.09 -9.12
CA MET A 10 -14.60 -44.66 -7.81
C MET A 10 -14.00 -43.32 -7.37
N ILE A 11 -12.69 -43.13 -7.57
CA ILE A 11 -12.01 -41.87 -7.22
C ILE A 11 -12.57 -40.71 -8.05
N VAL A 12 -12.74 -40.92 -9.36
CA VAL A 12 -13.29 -39.88 -10.25
C VAL A 12 -14.70 -39.48 -9.84
N LEU A 13 -15.57 -40.45 -9.52
CA LEU A 13 -16.93 -40.17 -9.05
C LEU A 13 -16.94 -39.42 -7.72
N LEU A 14 -16.04 -39.74 -6.80
CA LEU A 14 -15.91 -39.03 -5.53
C LEU A 14 -15.49 -37.57 -5.73
N ILE A 15 -14.54 -37.32 -6.63
CA ILE A 15 -14.09 -35.97 -6.94
C ILE A 15 -15.22 -35.17 -7.59
N ILE A 16 -15.88 -35.73 -8.60
CA ILE A 16 -17.00 -35.06 -9.29
C ILE A 16 -18.16 -34.80 -8.32
N GLY A 17 -18.55 -35.82 -7.54
CA GLY A 17 -19.59 -35.68 -6.52
C GLY A 17 -19.24 -34.65 -5.45
N GLY A 18 -17.97 -34.61 -5.02
CA GLY A 18 -17.45 -33.62 -4.09
C GLY A 18 -17.54 -32.20 -4.64
N ILE A 19 -17.16 -31.98 -5.91
CA ILE A 19 -17.25 -30.67 -6.57
C ILE A 19 -18.71 -30.22 -6.69
N ILE A 20 -19.61 -31.12 -7.12
CA ILE A 20 -21.05 -30.81 -7.24
C ILE A 20 -21.63 -30.47 -5.86
N GLY A 21 -21.31 -31.26 -4.84
CA GLY A 21 -21.75 -30.99 -3.45
C GLY A 21 -21.23 -29.66 -2.91
N LEU A 22 -19.97 -29.31 -3.21
CA LEU A 22 -19.39 -28.03 -2.82
C LEU A 22 -20.09 -26.84 -3.50
N LEU A 23 -20.34 -26.94 -4.81
CA LEU A 23 -21.05 -25.90 -5.55
C LEU A 23 -22.48 -25.71 -5.03
N PHE A 24 -23.17 -26.80 -4.70
CA PHE A 24 -24.49 -26.75 -4.09
C PHE A 24 -24.46 -26.02 -2.73
N LEU A 25 -23.48 -26.35 -1.88
CA LEU A 25 -23.30 -25.69 -0.58
C LEU A 25 -23.04 -24.19 -0.72
N ILE A 26 -22.11 -23.78 -1.60
CA ILE A 26 -21.78 -22.37 -1.82
C ILE A 26 -23.02 -21.60 -2.30
N ASN A 27 -23.76 -22.16 -3.26
CA ASN A 27 -24.95 -21.51 -3.79
C ASN A 27 -26.03 -21.34 -2.71
N HIS A 28 -26.20 -22.34 -1.85
CA HIS A 28 -27.16 -22.27 -0.75
C HIS A 28 -26.74 -21.27 0.35
N ILE A 29 -25.43 -21.16 0.63
CA ILE A 29 -24.90 -20.18 1.59
C ILE A 29 -25.07 -18.75 1.06
N VAL A 30 -24.77 -18.50 -0.22
CA VAL A 30 -24.94 -17.18 -0.84
C VAL A 30 -26.42 -16.79 -0.87
N PHE A 31 -27.30 -17.72 -1.24
CA PHE A 31 -28.74 -17.49 -1.21
C PHE A 31 -29.24 -17.20 0.21
N PHE A 32 -28.76 -17.95 1.21
CA PHE A 32 -29.12 -17.72 2.61
C PHE A 32 -28.62 -16.36 3.11
N ALA A 33 -27.36 -16.00 2.83
CA ALA A 33 -26.77 -14.73 3.23
C ALA A 33 -27.50 -13.52 2.63
N ASN A 34 -27.97 -13.63 1.38
CA ASN A 34 -28.71 -12.55 0.72
C ASN A 34 -30.11 -12.34 1.29
N ASN A 35 -30.77 -13.39 1.81
CA ASN A 35 -32.14 -13.30 2.30
C ASN A 35 -32.25 -13.06 3.81
N PHE A 36 -31.21 -13.33 4.61
CA PHE A 36 -31.33 -13.33 6.08
C PHE A 36 -30.83 -12.08 6.80
N VAL A 37 -30.23 -11.08 6.13
CA VAL A 37 -29.47 -10.05 6.85
C VAL A 37 -29.85 -8.62 6.48
N ARG A 38 -30.95 -8.38 5.74
CA ARG A 38 -31.34 -7.02 5.35
C ARG A 38 -32.81 -6.79 5.66
N ASP A 39 -33.07 -6.10 6.77
CA ASP A 39 -34.40 -5.57 7.09
C ASP A 39 -34.67 -4.29 6.30
N CYS A 40 -33.62 -3.57 5.90
CA CYS A 40 -33.69 -2.39 5.03
C CYS A 40 -32.47 -2.24 4.12
N SER A 41 -32.69 -1.69 2.93
CA SER A 41 -31.65 -1.22 1.99
C SER A 41 -31.59 0.31 1.94
N GLU A 42 -32.73 0.96 2.16
CA GLU A 42 -32.88 2.41 2.10
C GLU A 42 -33.78 2.92 3.22
N ASN A 43 -33.65 4.20 3.56
CA ASN A 43 -34.43 4.81 4.64
C ASN A 43 -35.95 4.78 4.38
N LEU A 44 -36.37 4.70 3.11
CA LEU A 44 -37.77 4.66 2.71
C LEU A 44 -38.45 3.32 3.07
N GLU A 45 -37.67 2.27 3.32
CA GLU A 45 -38.17 0.96 3.75
C GLU A 45 -38.43 0.91 5.27
N CYS A 46 -37.97 1.91 6.02
CA CYS A 46 -38.19 2.05 7.45
C CYS A 46 -39.38 2.97 7.79
N THR A 47 -39.88 2.88 9.02
CA THR A 47 -40.96 3.77 9.53
C THR A 47 -40.50 5.24 9.55
N GLU A 48 -41.41 6.21 9.47
CA GLU A 48 -41.12 7.66 9.41
C GLU A 48 -40.15 8.18 10.51
N ASN A 49 -40.06 7.51 11.66
CA ASN A 49 -39.18 7.86 12.78
C ASN A 49 -37.93 6.98 12.88
N GLN A 50 -37.60 6.23 11.83
CA GLN A 50 -36.47 5.30 11.79
C GLN A 50 -35.57 5.57 10.57
N TYR A 51 -34.31 5.15 10.65
CA TYR A 51 -33.35 5.22 9.56
C TYR A 51 -32.70 3.85 9.33
N CYS A 52 -32.27 3.58 8.10
CA CYS A 52 -31.59 2.34 7.78
C CYS A 52 -30.12 2.43 8.19
N GLY A 53 -29.72 1.58 9.13
CA GLY A 53 -28.34 1.47 9.61
C GLY A 53 -27.42 0.75 8.62
N SER A 54 -26.11 0.88 8.82
CA SER A 54 -25.09 0.15 8.04
C SER A 54 -25.14 -1.36 8.25
N ASP A 55 -25.81 -1.81 9.31
CA ASP A 55 -26.13 -3.20 9.62
C ASP A 55 -27.41 -3.68 8.91
N PHE A 56 -27.99 -2.85 8.02
CA PHE A 56 -29.23 -3.12 7.28
C PHE A 56 -30.44 -3.35 8.18
N LYS A 57 -30.46 -2.69 9.34
CA LYS A 57 -31.57 -2.68 10.29
C LYS A 57 -32.14 -1.28 10.45
N CYS A 58 -33.45 -1.19 10.67
CA CYS A 58 -34.09 0.08 10.98
C CYS A 58 -33.80 0.46 12.45
N HIS A 59 -33.17 1.62 12.65
CA HIS A 59 -32.88 2.19 13.97
C HIS A 59 -33.77 3.42 14.21
N GLU A 60 -34.17 3.66 15.46
CA GLU A 60 -34.92 4.87 15.81
C GLU A 60 -34.04 6.11 15.64
N ILE A 61 -34.59 7.16 15.04
CA ILE A 61 -33.92 8.46 14.93
C ILE A 61 -33.83 9.02 16.36
N PRO A 62 -32.62 9.25 16.91
CA PRO A 62 -32.49 9.79 18.25
C PRO A 62 -33.12 11.17 18.26
N ILE A 63 -34.20 11.33 19.02
CA ILE A 63 -34.84 12.62 19.27
C ILE A 63 -33.86 13.40 20.13
N ARG A 64 -32.91 14.10 19.51
CA ARG A 64 -32.01 15.00 20.23
C ARG A 64 -32.90 16.09 20.80
N GLN A 65 -33.28 15.94 22.07
CA GLN A 65 -33.62 17.08 22.89
C GLN A 65 -32.46 18.05 22.71
N GLN A 66 -32.75 19.26 22.24
CA GLN A 66 -31.76 20.33 22.08
C GLN A 66 -31.30 20.76 23.47
N THR A 67 -30.58 19.89 24.17
CA THR A 67 -29.72 20.31 25.25
C THR A 67 -28.63 21.10 24.54
N ILE A 68 -28.55 22.37 24.89
CA ILE A 68 -27.55 23.31 24.38
C ILE A 68 -26.20 22.70 24.73
N VAL A 69 -25.58 21.99 23.78
CA VAL A 69 -24.29 21.30 23.99
C VAL A 69 -23.18 22.32 23.86
N GLU A 70 -23.17 23.33 24.73
CA GLU A 70 -22.05 24.28 24.90
C GLU A 70 -20.73 23.58 25.26
N GLN A 71 -20.79 22.31 25.68
CA GLN A 71 -19.62 21.57 26.14
C GLN A 71 -18.71 21.05 25.02
N TYR A 72 -19.18 20.93 23.76
CA TYR A 72 -18.35 20.40 22.67
C TYR A 72 -17.43 21.44 22.00
N TYR A 73 -17.60 22.73 22.28
CA TYR A 73 -16.68 23.78 21.81
C TYR A 73 -15.46 24.01 22.72
N SER A 74 -15.40 23.34 23.87
CA SER A 74 -14.28 23.42 24.82
C SER A 74 -13.22 22.32 24.66
N TYR A 75 -13.20 21.60 23.53
CA TYR A 75 -12.02 20.79 23.21
C TYR A 75 -10.89 21.72 22.86
N ASN A 76 -9.97 21.88 23.81
CA ASN A 76 -8.83 22.76 23.72
C ASN A 76 -7.86 22.26 22.62
N LEU A 77 -8.12 22.66 21.37
CA LEU A 77 -7.36 22.29 20.16
C LEU A 77 -5.93 22.85 20.16
N ILE A 78 -5.58 23.64 21.17
CA ILE A 78 -4.23 24.18 21.37
C ILE A 78 -3.20 23.05 21.47
N GLY A 79 -3.52 21.95 22.15
CA GLY A 79 -2.63 20.79 22.28
C GLY A 79 -2.26 20.17 20.91
N PRO A 80 -3.25 19.69 20.13
CA PRO A 80 -3.01 19.17 18.78
C PRO A 80 -2.32 20.17 17.85
N ALA A 81 -2.72 21.46 17.88
CA ALA A 81 -2.12 22.49 17.05
C ALA A 81 -0.62 22.71 17.36
N LEU A 82 -0.24 22.66 18.64
CA LEU A 82 1.15 22.85 19.07
C LEU A 82 2.04 21.67 18.66
N ILE A 83 1.54 20.44 18.77
CA ILE A 83 2.26 19.23 18.29
C ILE A 83 2.51 19.34 16.78
N LEU A 84 1.47 19.72 16.02
CA LEU A 84 1.55 19.84 14.56
C LEU A 84 2.51 20.96 14.14
N GLY A 85 2.51 22.08 14.86
CA GLY A 85 3.44 23.19 14.65
C GLY A 85 4.91 22.79 14.87
N ILE A 86 5.22 22.10 15.98
CA ILE A 86 6.58 21.65 16.27
C ILE A 86 7.07 20.64 15.22
N ALA A 87 6.20 19.72 14.77
CA ALA A 87 6.55 18.75 13.74
C ALA A 87 6.93 19.42 12.41
N LEU A 88 6.18 20.44 11.99
CA LEU A 88 6.47 21.21 10.77
C LEU A 88 7.81 21.95 10.87
N VAL A 89 8.07 22.64 12.00
CA VAL A 89 9.35 23.34 12.20
C VAL A 89 10.52 22.33 12.24
N GLY A 90 10.39 21.23 12.97
CA GLY A 90 11.43 20.19 13.06
C GLY A 90 11.77 19.57 11.71
N SER A 91 10.76 19.24 10.90
CA SER A 91 10.96 18.68 9.56
C SER A 91 11.67 19.66 8.62
N ALA A 92 11.35 20.96 8.67
CA ALA A 92 12.03 21.99 7.90
C ALA A 92 13.52 22.10 8.24
N PHE A 93 13.88 22.03 9.54
CA PHE A 93 15.28 22.04 9.97
C PHE A 93 16.06 20.79 9.51
N ILE A 94 15.45 19.61 9.57
CA ILE A 94 16.07 18.36 9.11
C ILE A 94 16.34 18.42 7.60
N LEU A 95 15.37 18.90 6.81
CA LEU A 95 15.51 19.05 5.36
C LEU A 95 16.60 20.07 5.00
N LYS A 96 16.65 21.21 5.71
CA LYS A 96 17.70 22.22 5.53
C LYS A 96 19.10 21.65 5.82
N LYS A 97 19.26 20.87 6.89
CA LYS A 97 20.54 20.24 7.25
C LYS A 97 21.00 19.20 6.22
N ARG A 98 20.07 18.46 5.60
CA ARG A 98 20.38 17.47 4.56
C ARG A 98 20.77 18.12 3.22
N LYS A 99 20.16 19.26 2.86
CA LYS A 99 20.51 20.01 1.64
C LYS A 99 21.99 20.45 1.68
N ASN A 100 22.42 21.04 2.78
CA ASN A 100 23.80 21.53 2.92
C ASN A 100 24.84 20.40 2.83
N ARG A 101 24.57 19.21 3.40
CA ARG A 101 25.47 18.05 3.26
C ARG A 101 25.51 17.47 1.85
N LYS A 102 24.42 17.57 1.08
CA LYS A 102 24.41 17.11 -0.31
C LYS A 102 25.22 18.06 -1.19
N GLU A 103 25.13 19.37 -0.97
CA GLU A 103 25.90 20.36 -1.73
C GLU A 103 27.41 20.23 -1.45
N GLU A 104 27.82 19.97 -0.21
CA GLU A 104 29.21 19.69 0.15
C GLU A 104 29.74 18.42 -0.53
N LYS A 105 28.94 17.34 -0.57
CA LYS A 105 29.32 16.11 -1.28
C LYS A 105 29.37 16.26 -2.80
N VAL A 106 28.51 17.11 -3.38
CA VAL A 106 28.52 17.38 -4.83
C VAL A 106 29.74 18.20 -5.22
N GLN A 107 30.24 19.10 -4.37
CA GLN A 107 31.50 19.82 -4.60
C GLN A 107 32.75 18.97 -4.35
N ALA A 108 32.66 17.92 -3.52
CA ALA A 108 33.75 16.97 -3.30
C ALA A 108 33.88 15.89 -4.40
N LEU A 109 32.94 15.81 -5.35
CA LEU A 109 33.18 15.02 -6.56
C LEU A 109 34.16 15.79 -7.46
N PRO A 110 35.24 15.14 -7.94
CA PRO A 110 36.13 15.77 -8.90
C PRO A 110 35.31 16.21 -10.11
N ASN A 111 35.51 17.47 -10.53
CA ASN A 111 34.83 18.04 -11.69
C ASN A 111 34.94 17.04 -12.85
N HIS A 112 33.81 16.72 -13.49
CA HIS A 112 33.74 15.76 -14.59
C HIS A 112 34.77 16.08 -15.69
N GLU A 113 35.07 17.37 -15.86
CA GLU A 113 36.11 17.86 -16.76
C GLU A 113 37.54 17.44 -16.34
N GLN A 114 37.83 17.44 -15.04
CA GLN A 114 39.13 17.02 -14.52
C GLN A 114 39.32 15.51 -14.67
N MET A 115 38.26 14.74 -14.45
CA MET A 115 38.28 13.29 -14.68
C MET A 115 38.56 12.94 -16.15
N GLN A 116 38.01 13.70 -17.11
CA GLN A 116 38.30 13.51 -18.53
C GLN A 116 39.77 13.83 -18.88
N LYS A 117 40.32 14.92 -18.33
CA LYS A 117 41.73 15.30 -18.56
C LYS A 117 42.72 14.28 -17.99
N ASP A 118 42.42 13.70 -16.83
CA ASP A 118 43.27 12.68 -16.22
C ASP A 118 43.19 11.35 -17.00
N TRP A 119 42.01 10.96 -17.48
CA TRP A 119 41.85 9.80 -18.38
C TRP A 119 42.60 9.95 -19.70
N GLN A 120 42.57 11.13 -20.33
CA GLN A 120 43.33 11.38 -21.55
C GLN A 120 44.85 11.26 -21.29
N ARG A 121 45.35 11.86 -20.20
CA ARG A 121 46.78 11.72 -19.82
C ARG A 121 47.19 10.27 -19.60
N TYR A 122 46.32 9.46 -19.00
CA TYR A 122 46.59 8.04 -18.77
C TYR A 122 46.79 7.28 -20.09
N TYR A 123 45.87 7.41 -21.05
CA TYR A 123 45.99 6.71 -22.34
C TYR A 123 47.16 7.22 -23.18
N THR A 124 47.46 8.53 -23.18
CA THR A 124 48.63 9.07 -23.88
C THR A 124 49.94 8.53 -23.31
N SER A 125 50.01 8.26 -22.00
CA SER A 125 51.21 7.69 -21.38
C SER A 125 51.46 6.23 -21.73
N GLN A 126 50.39 5.44 -21.92
CA GLN A 126 50.46 4.02 -22.27
C GLN A 126 50.94 3.80 -23.71
N GLY A 127 50.39 4.54 -24.69
CA GLY A 127 50.80 4.39 -26.09
C GLY A 127 52.27 4.71 -26.35
N LYS A 128 52.84 5.68 -25.61
CA LYS A 128 54.26 6.05 -25.74
C LYS A 128 55.23 4.97 -25.25
N GLN A 129 54.77 4.03 -24.44
CA GLN A 129 55.61 2.96 -23.90
C GLN A 129 55.71 1.76 -24.85
N GLU A 130 54.76 1.60 -25.78
CA GLU A 130 54.77 0.54 -26.80
C GLU A 130 55.72 0.87 -27.95
N ASP A 131 55.82 2.15 -28.35
CA ASP A 131 56.73 2.59 -29.42
C ASP A 131 58.21 2.29 -29.09
N HIS A 132 58.61 2.48 -27.82
CA HIS A 132 59.97 2.16 -27.35
C HIS A 132 60.25 0.66 -27.21
N LEU A 133 59.23 -0.20 -27.26
CA LEU A 133 59.41 -1.65 -27.22
C LEU A 133 59.58 -2.24 -28.63
N SER A 134 58.96 -1.62 -29.65
CA SER A 134 59.08 -2.08 -31.04
C SER A 134 60.45 -1.79 -31.67
N GLU A 135 61.16 -0.76 -31.20
CA GLU A 135 62.49 -0.37 -31.73
C GLU A 135 63.64 -1.26 -31.21
N ARG A 136 63.39 -2.13 -30.23
CA ARG A 136 64.38 -3.09 -29.70
C ARG A 136 64.39 -4.45 -30.38
N HIS A 137 63.49 -4.68 -31.34
CA HIS A 137 63.32 -5.96 -32.03
C HIS A 137 63.66 -5.93 -33.54
N HIS A 138 64.29 -4.85 -34.01
CA HIS A 138 64.93 -4.75 -35.33
C HIS A 138 66.44 -4.58 -35.16
#